data_AF-A0A8H6XJD8-F1
#
_entry.id   AF-A0A8H6XJD8-F1
#
_cell.length_a   1.000
_cell.length_b   1.000
_cell.length_c   1.000
_cell.angle_alpha   90.00
_cell.angle_beta   90.00
_cell.angle_gamma   90.00
#
_symmetry.space_group_name_H-M   'P 1'
#
loop_
_entity.id
_entity.type
_entity.pdbx_description
1 polymer ?
#
loop_
_entity_poly.entity_id
_entity_poly.type
_entity_poly.pdbx_seq_one_letter_code
_entity_poly.pdbx_strand_id
1 'polypeptide(L)'
;MAQLLNARLFPCTFKDIKSAITFNALKQFQIHHLESKVVAMDYCGSLRRLTDNAFTASVLDMYENFLRCSHWWGVLTTRIRLGQEHGIDKLLVNHPIGNTVLYCPSCPEPGFNMDLKMPNKLSPELRHLRQQRDTLDGNFHCTKSSKNSDPKSYLLYKGSGFFPTNTVLKDHLAQAPATVEVTPGAKIDACGSHMR
;
A
#
# COMPACT_ATOMS: atom_id res chain seq x y z
N MET A 1 -6.17 21.98 -13.87
CA MET A 1 -5.73 21.16 -12.73
C MET A 1 -5.36 21.99 -11.50
N ALA A 2 -4.39 22.91 -11.60
CA ALA A 2 -3.92 23.70 -10.46
C ALA A 2 -5.05 24.43 -9.70
N GLN A 3 -6.02 25.01 -10.42
CA GLN A 3 -7.18 25.68 -9.82
C GLN A 3 -8.00 24.76 -8.90
N LEU A 4 -8.21 23.48 -9.28
CA LEU A 4 -8.96 22.52 -8.47
C LEU A 4 -8.20 22.17 -7.19
N LEU A 5 -6.91 21.90 -7.30
CA LEU A 5 -6.07 21.57 -6.14
C LEU A 5 -6.00 22.74 -5.15
N ASN A 6 -5.90 23.98 -5.67
CA ASN A 6 -5.97 25.20 -4.86
C ASN A 6 -7.33 25.33 -4.15
N ALA A 7 -8.42 24.93 -4.81
CA ALA A 7 -9.77 24.86 -4.24
C ALA A 7 -10.01 23.59 -3.38
N ARG A 8 -8.97 22.80 -3.08
CA ARG A 8 -9.07 21.54 -2.31
C ARG A 8 -9.99 20.49 -2.93
N LEU A 9 -10.02 20.45 -4.27
CA LEU A 9 -10.75 19.48 -5.07
C LEU A 9 -9.77 18.53 -5.77
N PHE A 10 -9.92 17.24 -5.50
CA PHE A 10 -9.14 16.18 -6.11
C PHE A 10 -9.84 15.69 -7.40
N PRO A 11 -9.21 15.79 -8.56
CA PRO A 11 -9.78 15.40 -9.85
C PRO A 11 -9.98 13.87 -9.96
N CYS A 12 -11.11 13.42 -10.49
CA CYS A 12 -11.35 11.98 -10.71
C CYS A 12 -10.63 11.44 -11.96
N THR A 13 -10.30 12.33 -12.88
CA THR A 13 -9.63 12.06 -14.17
C THR A 13 -8.65 13.20 -14.46
N PHE A 14 -7.58 12.90 -15.20
CA PHE A 14 -6.50 13.88 -15.46
C PHE A 14 -6.58 14.55 -16.84
N LYS A 15 -7.24 13.92 -17.83
CA LYS A 15 -7.33 14.41 -19.21
C LYS A 15 -8.56 15.30 -19.43
N ASP A 16 -9.73 14.77 -19.11
CA ASP A 16 -11.02 15.46 -19.23
C ASP A 16 -11.72 15.40 -17.86
N ILE A 17 -11.72 16.53 -17.15
CA ILE A 17 -12.14 16.61 -15.75
C ILE A 17 -13.63 16.90 -15.70
N LYS A 18 -14.45 15.86 -15.49
CA LYS A 18 -15.91 15.97 -15.34
C LYS A 18 -16.38 15.93 -13.89
N SER A 19 -15.55 15.43 -12.99
CA SER A 19 -15.87 15.29 -11.58
C SER A 19 -14.63 15.44 -10.72
N ALA A 20 -14.85 15.89 -9.48
CA ALA A 20 -13.82 16.03 -8.47
C ALA A 20 -14.40 15.72 -7.09
N ILE A 21 -13.54 15.29 -6.17
CA ILE A 21 -13.89 14.94 -4.79
C ILE A 21 -13.13 15.88 -3.86
N THR A 22 -13.79 16.38 -2.82
CA THR A 22 -13.14 17.27 -1.86
C THR A 22 -12.03 16.53 -1.09
N PHE A 23 -10.96 17.25 -0.75
CA PHE A 23 -9.90 16.69 0.10
C PHE A 23 -10.46 16.26 1.47
N ASN A 24 -11.48 16.98 1.97
CA ASN A 24 -12.13 16.64 3.23
C ASN A 24 -12.84 15.30 3.16
N ALA A 25 -13.58 15.00 2.08
CA ALA A 25 -14.23 13.70 1.91
C ALA A 25 -13.21 12.55 1.86
N LEU A 26 -12.07 12.75 1.19
CA LEU A 26 -11.00 11.75 1.14
C LEU A 26 -10.34 11.53 2.51
N LYS A 27 -10.09 12.60 3.27
CA LYS A 27 -9.55 12.53 4.63
C LYS A 27 -10.51 11.86 5.61
N GLN A 28 -11.79 12.22 5.57
CA GLN A 28 -12.83 11.61 6.39
C GLN A 28 -12.94 10.12 6.11
N PHE A 29 -13.00 9.75 4.83
CA PHE A 29 -13.00 8.34 4.45
C PHE A 29 -11.76 7.61 4.97
N GLN A 30 -10.57 8.19 4.84
CA GLN A 30 -9.35 7.57 5.37
C GLN A 30 -9.46 7.30 6.87
N ILE A 31 -10.01 8.22 7.65
CA ILE A 31 -10.23 8.03 9.10
C ILE A 31 -11.27 6.94 9.35
N HIS A 32 -12.44 6.99 8.70
CA HIS A 32 -13.50 5.99 8.89
C HIS A 32 -13.09 4.59 8.42
N HIS A 33 -12.26 4.50 7.39
CA HIS A 33 -11.70 3.25 6.92
C HIS A 33 -10.75 2.63 7.96
N LEU A 34 -9.92 3.46 8.60
CA LEU A 34 -8.97 3.00 9.63
C LEU A 34 -9.67 2.66 10.96
N GLU A 35 -10.52 3.55 11.46
CA GLU A 35 -11.13 3.43 12.79
C GLU A 35 -12.34 2.50 12.81
N SER A 36 -13.16 2.54 11.76
CA SER A 36 -14.46 1.85 11.73
C SER A 36 -14.54 0.77 10.66
N LYS A 37 -13.45 0.48 9.95
CA LYS A 37 -13.38 -0.50 8.85
C LYS A 37 -14.45 -0.28 7.77
N VAL A 38 -14.90 0.96 7.61
CA VAL A 38 -15.90 1.32 6.60
C VAL A 38 -15.30 1.10 5.22
N VAL A 39 -15.99 0.31 4.39
CA VAL A 39 -15.59 0.11 2.99
C VAL A 39 -16.05 1.31 2.14
N ALA A 40 -15.35 1.57 1.04
CA ALA A 40 -15.64 2.71 0.16
C ALA A 40 -17.09 2.73 -0.34
N MET A 41 -17.70 1.54 -0.53
CA MET A 41 -19.07 1.38 -0.97
C MET A 41 -20.06 1.96 0.05
N ASP A 42 -19.92 1.59 1.32
CA ASP A 42 -20.76 2.08 2.41
C ASP A 42 -20.57 3.58 2.64
N TYR A 43 -19.33 4.06 2.53
CA TYR A 43 -19.04 5.49 2.62
C TYR A 43 -19.70 6.29 1.49
N CYS A 44 -19.63 5.80 0.24
CA CYS A 44 -20.35 6.44 -0.87
C CYS A 44 -21.86 6.37 -0.68
N GLY A 45 -22.37 5.25 -0.15
CA GLY A 45 -23.77 5.07 0.20
C GLY A 45 -24.24 6.07 1.27
N SER A 46 -23.43 6.35 2.28
CA SER A 46 -23.75 7.35 3.30
C SER A 46 -23.78 8.77 2.71
N LEU A 47 -22.83 9.11 1.83
CA LEU A 47 -22.86 10.39 1.09
C LEU A 47 -24.12 10.54 0.23
N ARG A 48 -24.58 9.47 -0.42
CA ARG A 48 -25.84 9.48 -1.18
C ARG A 48 -27.04 9.73 -0.28
N ARG A 49 -27.12 9.06 0.88
CA ARG A 49 -28.18 9.27 1.88
C ARG A 49 -28.16 10.68 2.46
N LEU A 50 -26.99 11.26 2.68
CA LEU A 50 -26.87 12.65 3.13
C LEU A 50 -27.34 13.65 2.05
N THR A 51 -27.25 13.28 0.77
CA THR A 51 -27.71 14.12 -0.34
C THR A 51 -29.22 14.04 -0.51
N ASP A 52 -29.76 12.81 -0.59
CA ASP A 52 -31.20 12.54 -0.61
C ASP A 52 -31.45 11.17 0.01
N ASN A 53 -32.01 11.16 1.22
CA ASN A 53 -32.30 9.93 1.95
C ASN A 53 -33.59 9.25 1.47
N ALA A 54 -34.52 9.98 0.84
CA ALA A 54 -35.78 9.45 0.37
C ALA A 54 -35.60 8.72 -0.97
N PHE A 55 -34.84 9.32 -1.90
CA PHE A 55 -34.61 8.80 -3.24
C PHE A 55 -33.13 8.57 -3.53
N THR A 56 -32.43 7.83 -2.66
CA THR A 56 -30.98 7.54 -2.82
C THR A 56 -30.59 7.01 -4.21
N ALA A 57 -31.48 6.29 -4.89
CA ALA A 57 -31.29 5.78 -6.24
C ALA A 57 -31.20 6.87 -7.33
N SER A 58 -31.81 8.04 -7.12
CA SER A 58 -31.73 9.18 -8.05
C SER A 58 -30.43 9.96 -7.91
N VAL A 59 -29.75 9.83 -6.77
CA VAL A 59 -28.44 10.44 -6.54
C VAL A 59 -27.37 9.71 -7.36
N LEU A 60 -26.56 10.49 -8.08
CA LEU A 60 -25.46 10.00 -8.90
C LEU A 60 -24.55 9.04 -8.12
N ASP A 61 -24.25 7.89 -8.73
CA ASP A 61 -23.27 6.96 -8.17
C ASP A 61 -21.84 7.42 -8.49
N MET A 62 -21.11 7.78 -7.44
CA MET A 62 -19.73 8.23 -7.50
C MET A 62 -18.73 7.16 -7.04
N TYR A 63 -19.19 5.93 -6.75
CA TYR A 63 -18.36 4.89 -6.14
C TYR A 63 -17.05 4.62 -6.89
N GLU A 64 -17.10 4.36 -8.20
CA GLU A 64 -15.91 4.07 -9.01
C GLU A 64 -14.91 5.24 -9.05
N ASN A 65 -15.44 6.46 -9.20
CA ASN A 65 -14.64 7.69 -9.18
C ASN A 65 -14.00 7.91 -7.80
N PHE A 66 -14.77 7.65 -6.75
CA PHE A 66 -14.35 7.77 -5.37
C PHE A 66 -13.27 6.75 -5.02
N LEU A 67 -13.47 5.49 -5.39
CA LEU A 67 -12.51 4.43 -5.17
C LEU A 67 -11.17 4.78 -5.82
N ARG A 68 -11.18 5.18 -7.09
CA ARG A 68 -9.97 5.63 -7.81
C ARG A 68 -9.28 6.80 -7.12
N CYS A 69 -10.03 7.83 -6.73
CA CYS A 69 -9.47 8.99 -6.03
C CYS A 69 -8.89 8.61 -4.67
N SER A 70 -9.57 7.74 -3.92
CA SER A 70 -9.13 7.30 -2.60
C SER A 70 -7.81 6.53 -2.67
N HIS A 71 -7.63 5.69 -3.68
CA HIS A 71 -6.36 4.99 -3.93
C HIS A 71 -5.22 5.95 -4.26
N TRP A 72 -5.44 6.89 -5.20
CA TRP A 72 -4.43 7.89 -5.55
C TRP A 72 -4.09 8.81 -4.37
N TRP A 73 -5.10 9.22 -3.61
CA TRP A 73 -4.94 9.98 -2.39
C TRP A 73 -4.07 9.25 -1.38
N GLY A 74 -4.30 7.96 -1.15
CA GLY A 74 -3.49 7.12 -0.26
C GLY A 74 -2.01 7.06 -0.68
N VAL A 75 -1.75 6.92 -1.97
CA VAL A 75 -0.37 6.88 -2.51
C VAL A 75 0.32 8.23 -2.34
N LEU A 76 -0.34 9.32 -2.75
CA LEU A 76 0.22 10.67 -2.66
C LEU A 76 0.47 11.09 -1.22
N THR A 77 -0.50 10.85 -0.33
CA THR A 77 -0.33 11.17 1.10
C THR A 77 0.78 10.35 1.73
N THR A 78 0.92 9.07 1.40
CA THR A 78 2.05 8.24 1.86
C THR A 78 3.38 8.79 1.40
N ARG A 79 3.52 9.12 0.10
CA ARG A 79 4.76 9.68 -0.47
C ARG A 79 5.14 11.02 0.16
N ILE A 80 4.18 11.91 0.35
CA ILE A 80 4.42 13.20 1.02
C ILE A 80 4.83 12.99 2.48
N ARG A 81 4.10 12.15 3.24
CA ARG A 81 4.38 11.89 4.66
C ARG A 81 5.75 11.26 4.89
N LEU A 82 6.16 10.38 3.99
CA LEU A 82 7.49 9.74 4.05
C LEU A 82 8.59 10.61 3.46
N GLY A 83 8.31 11.84 3.02
CA GLY A 83 9.34 12.77 2.55
C GLY A 83 9.85 12.50 1.13
N GLN A 84 9.21 11.59 0.38
CA GLN A 84 9.62 11.27 -0.99
C GLN A 84 9.56 12.48 -1.91
N GLU A 85 8.50 13.28 -1.79
CA GLU A 85 8.36 14.54 -2.54
C GLU A 85 9.25 15.69 -2.01
N HIS A 86 9.95 15.45 -0.89
CA HIS A 86 10.89 16.39 -0.26
C HIS A 86 12.36 15.94 -0.43
N GLY A 87 12.62 14.88 -1.21
CA GLY A 87 13.98 14.43 -1.51
C GLY A 87 14.66 13.65 -0.38
N ILE A 88 13.88 12.96 0.46
CA ILE A 88 14.40 12.17 1.59
C ILE A 88 15.43 11.12 1.19
N ASP A 89 15.36 10.59 -0.02
CA ASP A 89 16.32 9.59 -0.55
C ASP A 89 17.77 10.11 -0.58
N LYS A 90 17.97 11.44 -0.63
CA LYS A 90 19.30 12.05 -0.54
C LYS A 90 19.90 11.96 0.86
N LEU A 91 19.05 11.81 1.88
CA LEU A 91 19.42 11.73 3.29
C LEU A 91 19.48 10.27 3.75
N LEU A 92 18.54 9.44 3.31
CA LEU A 92 18.43 8.02 3.66
C LEU A 92 19.07 7.14 2.58
N VAL A 93 20.38 7.26 2.42
CA VAL A 93 21.14 6.56 1.36
C VAL A 93 21.16 5.03 1.50
N ASN A 94 20.87 4.52 2.70
CA ASN A 94 20.81 3.07 2.97
C ASN A 94 19.44 2.47 2.63
N HIS A 95 18.45 3.28 2.27
CA HIS A 95 17.10 2.82 1.91
C HIS A 95 16.92 2.80 0.39
N PRO A 96 16.02 1.95 -0.15
CA PRO A 96 15.72 1.96 -1.59
C PRO A 96 15.19 3.32 -2.05
N ILE A 97 15.59 3.73 -3.26
CA ILE A 97 15.08 4.96 -3.89
C ILE A 97 13.56 4.85 -4.08
N GLY A 98 12.84 5.93 -3.77
CA GLY A 98 11.39 5.99 -3.89
C GLY A 98 10.65 5.29 -2.75
N ASN A 99 11.35 4.79 -1.73
CA ASN A 99 10.79 3.95 -0.68
C ASN A 99 9.54 4.56 0.00
N THR A 100 8.49 3.76 0.06
CA THR A 100 7.21 4.07 0.72
C THR A 100 6.91 3.14 1.89
N VAL A 101 7.90 2.37 2.34
CA VAL A 101 7.83 1.56 3.54
C VAL A 101 8.32 2.38 4.73
N LEU A 102 7.61 2.28 5.86
CA LEU A 102 8.07 2.86 7.12
C LEU A 102 9.14 1.96 7.73
N TYR A 103 10.36 2.49 7.86
CA TYR A 103 11.43 1.84 8.60
C TYR A 103 11.29 2.15 10.09
N CYS A 104 11.48 1.14 10.94
CA CYS A 104 11.48 1.34 12.38
C CYS A 104 12.79 2.04 12.79
N PRO A 105 12.75 3.26 13.37
CA PRO A 105 13.96 3.99 13.74
C PRO A 105 14.75 3.30 14.87
N SER A 106 14.08 2.44 15.65
CA SER A 106 14.68 1.66 16.73
C SER A 106 15.31 0.36 16.24
N CYS A 107 14.98 -0.11 15.04
CA CYS A 107 15.58 -1.33 14.50
C CYS A 107 17.05 -1.08 14.15
N PRO A 108 17.94 -2.02 14.49
CA PRO A 108 19.36 -1.88 14.22
C PRO A 108 19.64 -1.89 12.71
N GLU A 109 20.17 -0.79 12.18
CA GLU A 109 20.55 -0.60 10.79
C GLU A 109 22.05 -0.28 10.67
N PRO A 110 22.88 -1.27 10.24
CA PRO A 110 24.31 -1.09 10.06
C PRO A 110 24.65 0.08 9.14
N GLY A 111 25.44 1.03 9.62
CA GLY A 111 25.88 2.21 8.87
C GLY A 111 24.90 3.38 8.88
N PHE A 112 23.76 3.24 9.55
CA PHE A 112 22.79 4.31 9.75
C PHE A 112 22.68 4.71 11.22
N ASN A 113 22.11 3.83 12.05
CA ASN A 113 22.00 4.01 13.50
C ASN A 113 22.88 3.02 14.28
N MET A 114 23.72 2.25 13.58
CA MET A 114 24.76 1.39 14.14
C MET A 114 26.11 1.60 13.45
N ASP A 115 27.20 1.53 14.20
CA ASP A 115 28.56 1.62 13.64
C ASP A 115 28.97 0.33 12.91
N LEU A 116 29.28 0.44 11.61
CA LEU A 116 29.76 -0.65 10.74
C LEU A 116 31.10 -1.24 11.19
N LYS A 117 31.94 -0.47 11.90
CA LYS A 117 33.27 -0.90 12.34
C LYS A 117 33.26 -1.67 13.65
N MET A 118 32.09 -1.79 14.28
CA MET A 118 31.93 -2.41 15.59
C MET A 118 31.42 -3.85 15.64
N PRO A 119 31.05 -4.59 14.57
CA PRO A 119 30.35 -5.88 14.71
C PRO A 119 31.14 -6.95 15.47
N ASN A 120 32.48 -6.85 15.47
CA ASN A 120 33.37 -7.86 16.07
C ASN A 120 33.96 -7.47 17.44
N LYS A 121 33.52 -6.36 18.07
CA LYS A 121 34.06 -5.92 19.38
C LYS A 121 33.25 -6.36 20.60
N LEU A 122 32.03 -6.87 20.41
CA LEU A 122 31.21 -7.37 21.51
C LEU A 122 31.64 -8.78 21.89
N SER A 123 31.71 -9.06 23.19
CA SER A 123 31.87 -10.45 23.66
C SER A 123 30.71 -11.31 23.17
N PRO A 124 30.90 -12.64 23.03
CA PRO A 124 29.85 -13.55 22.60
C PRO A 124 28.52 -13.39 23.35
N GLU A 125 28.59 -13.07 24.63
CA GLU A 125 27.48 -12.87 25.57
C GLU A 125 26.64 -11.62 25.25
N LEU A 126 27.26 -10.57 24.71
CA LEU A 126 26.61 -9.27 24.45
C LEU A 126 26.10 -9.10 23.01
N ARG A 127 26.28 -10.10 22.14
CA ARG A 127 25.83 -10.03 20.73
C ARG A 127 24.33 -9.79 20.57
N HIS A 128 23.52 -10.23 21.53
CA HIS A 128 22.07 -10.04 21.54
C HIS A 128 21.65 -8.56 21.53
N LEU A 129 22.51 -7.64 22.00
CA LEU A 129 22.25 -6.19 22.02
C LEU A 129 22.21 -5.57 20.62
N ARG A 130 22.75 -6.25 19.60
CA ARG A 130 22.76 -5.79 18.20
C ARG A 130 22.00 -6.71 17.25
N GLN A 131 21.28 -7.69 17.80
CA GLN A 131 20.49 -8.60 16.99
C GLN A 131 19.19 -7.91 16.58
N GLN A 132 18.91 -7.87 15.28
CA GLN A 132 17.56 -7.59 14.80
C GLN A 132 16.67 -8.78 15.15
N ARG A 133 15.56 -8.51 15.84
CA ARG A 133 14.55 -9.52 16.15
C ARG A 133 13.31 -9.24 15.33
N ASP A 134 13.17 -9.97 14.24
CA ASP A 134 11.95 -9.96 13.46
C ASP A 134 10.95 -10.90 14.12
N THR A 135 9.93 -10.33 14.75
CA THR A 135 8.83 -11.10 15.30
C THR A 135 7.73 -11.13 14.25
N LEU A 136 7.47 -12.33 13.72
CA LEU A 136 6.34 -12.54 12.84
C LEU A 136 5.20 -13.11 13.70
N ASP A 137 4.19 -12.30 14.02
CA ASP A 137 2.94 -12.86 14.50
C ASP A 137 2.29 -13.66 13.36
N GLY A 138 1.74 -14.85 13.62
CA GLY A 138 1.19 -15.73 12.57
C GLY A 138 -0.04 -15.17 11.83
N ASN A 139 -0.32 -13.87 11.95
CA ASN A 139 -1.45 -13.16 11.39
C ASN A 139 -1.13 -12.41 10.09
N PHE A 140 0.02 -12.69 9.46
CA PHE A 140 0.31 -12.19 8.12
C PHE A 140 -0.52 -12.95 7.08
N HIS A 141 -1.72 -12.44 6.81
CA HIS A 141 -2.50 -12.88 5.66
C HIS A 141 -1.92 -12.29 4.37
N CYS A 142 -0.87 -12.90 3.84
CA CYS A 142 -0.37 -12.66 2.48
C CYS A 142 -1.31 -13.29 1.46
N THR A 143 -2.48 -12.68 1.24
CA THR A 143 -3.44 -13.14 0.22
C THR A 143 -3.01 -12.69 -1.17
N LYS A 144 -2.08 -13.45 -1.77
CA LYS A 144 -1.84 -13.38 -3.22
C LYS A 144 -2.88 -14.23 -3.94
N SER A 145 -4.11 -13.73 -4.01
CA SER A 145 -5.09 -14.31 -4.93
C SER A 145 -4.74 -13.90 -6.37
N SER A 146 -4.93 -14.80 -7.33
CA SER A 146 -4.97 -14.46 -8.75
C SER A 146 -6.20 -13.58 -9.02
N LYS A 147 -6.12 -12.31 -8.60
CA LYS A 147 -7.16 -11.33 -8.87
C LYS A 147 -7.24 -11.10 -10.37
N ASN A 148 -8.46 -10.84 -10.84
CA ASN A 148 -8.80 -10.62 -12.24
C ASN A 148 -7.72 -9.76 -12.92
N SER A 149 -6.97 -10.37 -13.83
CA SER A 149 -5.81 -9.78 -14.50
C SER A 149 -6.27 -8.78 -15.55
N ASP A 150 -6.91 -7.68 -15.14
CA ASP A 150 -7.14 -6.56 -16.05
C ASP A 150 -5.78 -6.11 -16.59
N PRO A 151 -5.50 -6.23 -17.90
CA PRO A 151 -4.23 -5.79 -18.48
C PRO A 151 -3.96 -4.30 -18.26
N LYS A 152 -4.98 -3.51 -17.92
CA LYS A 152 -4.90 -2.08 -17.59
C LYS A 152 -4.68 -1.81 -16.11
N SER A 153 -4.62 -2.84 -15.25
CA SER A 153 -4.33 -2.68 -13.83
C SER A 153 -2.89 -2.23 -13.62
N TYR A 154 -2.72 -1.05 -13.04
CA TYR A 154 -1.42 -0.46 -12.75
C TYR A 154 -1.08 -0.59 -11.27
N LEU A 155 0.13 -1.09 -10.97
CA LEU A 155 0.69 -1.05 -9.62
C LEU A 155 0.95 0.41 -9.24
N LEU A 156 0.13 0.97 -8.36
CA LEU A 156 0.24 2.38 -7.95
C LEU A 156 1.57 2.72 -7.29
N TYR A 157 2.07 1.84 -6.42
CA TYR A 157 3.35 2.00 -5.74
C TYR A 157 4.55 1.56 -6.60
N LYS A 158 4.34 0.90 -7.76
CA LYS A 158 5.42 0.50 -8.68
C LYS A 158 6.66 -0.14 -8.04
N GLY A 159 6.47 -0.95 -6.98
CA GLY A 159 7.58 -1.61 -6.28
C GLY A 159 8.21 -0.81 -5.14
N SER A 160 7.72 0.40 -4.83
CA SER A 160 8.23 1.21 -3.72
C SER A 160 7.73 0.79 -2.34
N GLY A 161 6.76 -0.13 -2.28
CA GLY A 161 6.21 -0.66 -1.04
C GLY A 161 6.91 -1.95 -0.61
N PHE A 162 6.20 -2.78 0.16
CA PHE A 162 6.71 -4.08 0.60
C PHE A 162 6.88 -5.10 -0.54
N PHE A 163 6.11 -4.95 -1.62
CA PHE A 163 6.14 -5.89 -2.74
C PHE A 163 6.96 -5.31 -3.89
N PRO A 164 7.83 -6.13 -4.52
CA PRO A 164 8.57 -5.72 -5.71
C PRO A 164 7.62 -5.56 -6.92
N THR A 165 8.15 -5.04 -8.02
CA THR A 165 7.42 -5.02 -9.29
C THR A 165 7.17 -6.44 -9.81
N ASN A 166 6.14 -6.60 -10.64
CA ASN A 166 5.82 -7.88 -11.28
C ASN A 166 6.98 -8.42 -12.13
N THR A 167 7.81 -7.56 -12.70
CA THR A 167 8.98 -7.96 -13.50
C THR A 167 10.03 -8.61 -12.60
N VAL A 168 10.47 -7.89 -11.55
CA VAL A 168 11.46 -8.38 -10.58
C VAL A 168 11.00 -9.67 -9.92
N LEU A 169 9.71 -9.77 -9.58
CA LEU A 169 9.14 -10.99 -9.00
C LEU A 169 9.21 -12.17 -9.98
N LYS A 170 8.89 -11.98 -11.26
CA LYS A 170 8.95 -13.04 -12.28
C LYS A 170 10.38 -13.51 -12.50
N ASP A 171 11.33 -12.59 -12.57
CA ASP A 171 12.75 -12.90 -12.74
C ASP A 171 13.29 -13.72 -11.56
N HIS A 172 12.88 -13.35 -10.34
CA HIS A 172 13.22 -14.10 -9.13
C HIS A 172 12.61 -15.50 -9.12
N LEU A 173 11.32 -15.63 -9.46
CA LEU A 173 10.64 -16.93 -9.50
C LEU A 173 11.20 -17.88 -10.58
N ALA A 174 11.71 -17.34 -11.69
CA ALA A 174 12.36 -18.15 -12.72
C ALA A 174 13.69 -18.77 -12.25
N GLN A 175 14.34 -18.17 -11.25
CA GLN A 175 15.59 -18.64 -10.66
C GLN A 175 15.39 -19.45 -9.38
N ALA A 176 14.18 -19.38 -8.79
CA ALA A 176 13.88 -20.06 -7.55
C ALA A 176 13.80 -21.58 -7.76
N PRO A 177 14.39 -22.40 -6.87
CA PRO A 177 14.22 -23.85 -6.92
C PRO A 177 12.74 -24.20 -6.68
N ALA A 178 12.24 -25.21 -7.38
CA ALA A 178 10.89 -25.70 -7.17
C ALA A 178 10.73 -26.19 -5.72
N THR A 179 9.99 -25.44 -4.90
CA THR A 179 9.62 -25.87 -3.56
C THR A 179 8.41 -26.78 -3.65
N VAL A 180 8.55 -28.02 -3.19
CA VAL A 180 7.40 -28.89 -2.92
C VAL A 180 6.74 -28.36 -1.65
N GLU A 181 5.57 -27.74 -1.77
CA GLU A 181 4.75 -27.44 -0.61
C GLU A 181 4.31 -28.76 0.04
N VAL A 182 4.91 -29.11 1.18
CA VAL A 182 4.39 -30.16 2.04
C VAL A 182 3.32 -29.51 2.92
N THR A 183 2.11 -29.37 2.41
CA THR A 183 0.97 -28.94 3.22
C THR A 183 0.44 -30.14 3.98
N PRO A 184 0.55 -30.21 5.33
CA PRO A 184 -0.11 -31.27 6.08
C PRO A 184 -1.61 -31.00 6.04
N GLY A 185 -2.32 -31.67 5.15
CA GLY A 185 -3.78 -31.86 5.25
C GLY A 185 -4.70 -30.74 4.75
N ALA A 186 -4.24 -29.78 3.94
CA ALA A 186 -5.14 -28.85 3.25
C ALA A 186 -4.82 -28.81 1.75
N LYS A 187 -5.78 -29.23 0.91
CA LYS A 187 -5.74 -28.97 -0.53
C LYS A 187 -5.89 -27.46 -0.74
N ILE A 188 -4.77 -26.79 -0.97
CA ILE A 188 -4.75 -25.42 -1.49
C ILE A 188 -4.57 -25.60 -2.99
N ASP A 189 -5.63 -25.34 -3.76
CA ASP A 189 -5.63 -25.57 -5.20
C ASP A 189 -4.61 -24.66 -5.89
N ALA A 190 -3.52 -25.28 -6.34
CA ALA A 190 -2.61 -24.70 -7.31
C ALA A 190 -3.41 -24.39 -8.58
N CYS A 191 -3.38 -23.12 -8.99
CA CYS A 191 -3.60 -22.63 -10.35
C CYS A 191 -4.38 -23.57 -11.30
N GLY A 192 -5.70 -23.37 -11.38
CA GLY A 192 -6.52 -23.76 -12.53
C GLY A 192 -7.16 -25.14 -12.46
N SER A 193 -8.45 -25.18 -12.15
CA SER A 193 -9.49 -25.69 -13.05
C SER A 193 -10.81 -25.80 -12.30
N HIS A 194 -11.90 -25.66 -13.05
CA HIS A 194 -13.30 -25.94 -12.71
C HIS A 194 -14.18 -24.69 -12.48
N MET A 195 -14.87 -24.37 -13.58
CA MET A 195 -16.26 -23.91 -13.60
C MET A 195 -17.06 -24.39 -12.39
N ARG A 196 -17.74 -23.45 -11.73
CA ARG A 196 -19.20 -23.32 -11.76
C ARG A 196 -19.58 -21.88 -11.40
#